data_AF-A0A6G1RS27-F1
#
_entry.id   AF-A0A6G1RS27-F1
#
_cell.length_a   1.000
_cell.length_b   1.000
_cell.length_c   1.000
_cell.angle_alpha   90.00
_cell.angle_beta   90.00
_cell.angle_gamma   90.00
#
_symmetry.space_group_name_H-M   'P 1'
#
loop_
_entity.id
_entity.type
_entity.pdbx_description
1 polymer ?
#
loop_
_entity_poly.entity_id
_entity_poly.type
_entity_poly.pdbx_seq_one_letter_code
_entity_poly.pdbx_strand_id
1 'polypeptide(L)'
;TSFSVKKSVKGTNLFKDPKMQKAVKTTSESSVDISSALWLKTHGLVARRLTIVDALAPTAVPHGTKYIPVLDKHVVSKVFDEMLPLAHVSSDKKRITLINPQAVNLDAYKKKLEQAIKSYERRLNFVIWRALPQEERDKFKEDGPVQYMQHKEALLEALENLGWPISYEDVMLLEDEILAASTYMQQA
;
A
#
# COMPACT_ATOMS: atom_id res chain seq x y z
N THR A 1 -50.30 27.10 46.81
CA THR A 1 -50.63 25.66 46.68
C THR A 1 -49.35 24.94 46.28
N SER A 2 -48.54 24.46 47.21
CA SER A 2 -48.68 23.21 47.98
C SER A 2 -48.30 21.94 47.18
N PHE A 3 -47.26 21.28 47.68
CA PHE A 3 -46.91 19.84 47.65
C PHE A 3 -46.14 19.18 46.48
N SER A 4 -44.91 18.83 46.86
CA SER A 4 -44.01 17.74 46.45
C SER A 4 -44.65 16.35 46.37
N VAL A 5 -44.20 15.49 45.42
CA VAL A 5 -43.98 14.05 45.65
C VAL A 5 -42.81 13.53 44.80
N LYS A 6 -41.89 12.84 45.47
CA LYS A 6 -40.78 12.02 44.97
C LYS A 6 -41.24 10.58 44.66
N LYS A 7 -40.55 9.88 43.75
CA LYS A 7 -40.15 8.44 43.77
C LYS A 7 -39.42 8.17 42.43
N SER A 8 -38.14 7.78 42.31
CA SER A 8 -37.26 6.81 42.99
C SER A 8 -37.74 5.36 42.92
N VAL A 9 -36.98 4.53 42.18
CA VAL A 9 -36.43 3.16 42.45
C VAL A 9 -35.90 2.66 41.08
N LYS A 10 -34.61 2.45 40.76
CA LYS A 10 -33.43 1.76 41.36
C LYS A 10 -33.33 0.28 40.98
N GLY A 11 -32.18 -0.11 40.44
CA GLY A 11 -31.72 -1.50 40.23
C GLY A 11 -30.69 -1.61 39.09
N THR A 12 -29.45 -1.12 39.21
CA THR A 12 -28.22 -1.73 39.78
C THR A 12 -27.51 -2.80 38.93
N ASN A 13 -26.43 -2.34 38.29
CA ASN A 13 -25.02 -2.80 38.36
C ASN A 13 -24.53 -4.09 37.68
N LEU A 14 -23.22 -3.99 37.37
CA LEU A 14 -22.24 -4.98 36.88
C LEU A 14 -22.26 -5.13 35.34
N PHE A 15 -21.20 -4.80 34.60
CA PHE A 15 -19.80 -5.16 34.83
C PHE A 15 -18.81 -4.11 34.29
N LYS A 16 -17.90 -3.72 35.19
CA LYS A 16 -16.44 -3.52 35.03
C LYS A 16 -15.88 -3.20 33.63
N ASP A 17 -15.35 -1.98 33.50
CA ASP A 17 -14.09 -1.77 32.78
C ASP A 17 -12.97 -2.62 33.43
N PRO A 18 -12.03 -3.10 32.61
CA PRO A 18 -10.71 -2.49 32.73
C PRO A 18 -10.07 -2.18 31.38
N LYS A 19 -9.44 -1.00 31.35
CA LYS A 19 -8.33 -0.66 30.46
C LYS A 19 -7.33 -1.83 30.35
N MET A 20 -7.04 -2.23 29.11
CA MET A 20 -5.79 -2.90 28.72
C MET A 20 -5.54 -2.56 27.25
N GLN A 21 -4.75 -1.52 26.98
CA GLN A 21 -3.35 -1.68 26.58
C GLN A 21 -3.13 -2.76 25.51
N LYS A 22 -3.14 -2.33 24.24
CA LYS A 22 -2.01 -2.57 23.34
C LYS A 22 -1.65 -1.19 22.79
N ALA A 23 -0.89 -0.37 23.50
CA ALA A 23 0.57 -0.45 23.47
C ALA A 23 1.02 -1.05 22.13
N VAL A 24 1.14 -0.19 21.12
CA VAL A 24 1.99 -0.41 19.96
C VAL A 24 3.39 -0.60 20.51
N LYS A 25 3.68 -1.84 20.95
CA LYS A 25 5.01 -2.31 21.24
C LYS A 25 5.74 -2.31 19.91
N THR A 26 6.57 -1.30 19.71
CA THR A 26 7.93 -1.44 19.20
C THR A 26 8.16 -2.73 18.41
N THR A 27 7.67 -2.79 17.18
CA THR A 27 8.12 -3.78 16.18
C THR A 27 9.16 -3.10 15.29
N SER A 28 10.24 -2.61 15.88
CA SER A 28 11.40 -2.13 15.13
C SER A 28 12.47 -3.21 14.97
N GLU A 29 12.41 -4.32 15.72
CA GLU A 29 13.39 -5.41 15.63
C GLU A 29 12.88 -6.64 14.85
N SER A 30 11.57 -6.91 14.83
CA SER A 30 11.02 -8.11 14.18
C SER A 30 10.76 -7.99 12.68
N SER A 31 10.94 -6.81 12.07
CA SER A 31 10.67 -6.58 10.64
C SER A 31 11.82 -7.05 9.74
N VAL A 32 13.00 -7.28 10.30
CA VAL A 32 14.25 -7.57 9.57
C VAL A 32 14.49 -9.08 9.41
N ASP A 33 13.99 -9.91 10.34
CA ASP A 33 14.07 -11.38 10.21
C ASP A 33 13.01 -11.96 9.25
N ILE A 34 12.06 -11.13 8.82
CA ILE A 34 11.03 -11.50 7.87
C ILE A 34 11.60 -11.34 6.46
N SER A 35 11.53 -12.39 5.62
CA SER A 35 11.87 -12.33 4.17
C SER A 35 11.19 -11.14 3.46
N SER A 36 11.85 -10.58 2.43
CA SER A 36 11.25 -9.49 1.64
C SER A 36 9.93 -9.90 1.01
N ALA A 37 9.83 -11.13 0.52
CA ALA A 37 8.58 -11.68 -0.01
C ALA A 37 7.42 -11.61 1.00
N LEU A 38 7.63 -12.00 2.26
CA LEU A 38 6.56 -11.99 3.27
C LEU A 38 6.19 -10.57 3.69
N TRP A 39 7.16 -9.67 3.76
CA TRP A 39 6.89 -8.27 4.08
C TRP A 39 6.13 -7.54 2.98
N LEU A 40 6.44 -7.82 1.70
CA LEU A 40 5.75 -7.26 0.54
C LEU A 40 4.28 -7.70 0.46
N LYS A 41 3.90 -8.85 1.04
CA LYS A 41 2.48 -9.22 1.16
C LYS A 41 1.64 -8.21 1.96
N THR A 42 2.27 -7.49 2.88
CA THR A 42 1.61 -6.46 3.70
C THR A 42 1.91 -5.06 3.20
N HIS A 43 3.13 -4.84 2.69
CA HIS A 43 3.65 -3.50 2.38
C HIS A 43 3.90 -3.22 0.90
N GLY A 44 3.77 -4.21 0.01
CA GLY A 44 3.96 -4.05 -1.44
C GLY A 44 2.91 -3.14 -2.06
N LEU A 45 3.16 -2.68 -3.29
CA LEU A 45 2.29 -1.71 -3.97
C LEU A 45 0.86 -2.24 -4.12
N VAL A 46 0.73 -3.50 -4.55
CA VAL A 46 -0.56 -4.17 -4.70
C VAL A 46 -1.27 -4.32 -3.34
N ALA A 47 -0.54 -4.74 -2.31
CA ALA A 47 -1.09 -4.93 -0.96
C ALA A 47 -1.63 -3.62 -0.37
N ARG A 48 -0.93 -2.51 -0.61
CA ARG A 48 -1.32 -1.16 -0.16
C ARG A 48 -2.30 -0.45 -1.10
N ARG A 49 -2.73 -1.11 -2.19
CA ARG A 49 -3.59 -0.53 -3.23
C ARG A 49 -3.03 0.77 -3.81
N LEU A 50 -1.73 0.74 -4.11
CA LEU A 50 -0.98 1.85 -4.71
C LEU A 50 -0.70 1.59 -6.20
N THR A 51 -1.53 0.79 -6.86
CA THR A 51 -1.48 0.66 -8.32
C THR A 51 -2.28 1.79 -8.98
N ILE A 52 -2.03 2.05 -10.26
CA ILE A 52 -2.78 3.04 -11.04
C ILE A 52 -4.28 2.68 -11.08
N VAL A 53 -4.60 1.39 -11.23
CA VAL A 53 -5.98 0.93 -11.23
C VAL A 53 -6.67 1.23 -9.91
N ASP A 54 -5.96 1.07 -8.78
CA ASP A 54 -6.49 1.41 -7.45
C ASP A 54 -6.69 2.92 -7.27
N ALA A 55 -5.82 3.75 -7.84
CA ALA A 55 -5.97 5.20 -7.84
C ALA A 55 -7.21 5.65 -8.63
N LEU A 56 -7.49 4.96 -9.75
CA LEU A 56 -8.65 5.22 -10.60
C LEU A 56 -9.95 4.61 -10.06
N ALA A 57 -9.87 3.56 -9.23
CA ALA A 57 -11.04 2.81 -8.74
C ALA A 57 -12.15 3.67 -8.09
N PRO A 58 -11.88 4.73 -7.30
CA PRO A 58 -12.92 5.59 -6.75
C PRO A 58 -13.73 6.35 -7.81
N THR A 59 -13.12 6.60 -8.97
CA THR A 59 -13.74 7.30 -10.12
C THR A 59 -14.32 6.35 -11.16
N ALA A 60 -14.24 5.05 -10.90
CA ALA A 60 -14.63 4.00 -11.81
C ALA A 60 -16.10 3.61 -11.58
N VAL A 61 -16.95 3.89 -12.57
CA VAL A 61 -18.37 3.56 -12.55
C VAL A 61 -18.61 2.30 -13.40
N PRO A 62 -19.08 1.20 -12.81
CA PRO A 62 -19.41 0.01 -13.57
C PRO A 62 -20.68 0.25 -14.40
N HIS A 63 -20.56 0.00 -15.70
CA HIS A 63 -21.60 0.18 -16.70
C HIS A 63 -21.93 -1.16 -17.34
N GLY A 64 -23.23 -1.46 -17.46
CA GLY A 64 -23.70 -2.73 -17.98
C GLY A 64 -25.18 -2.70 -18.29
N THR A 65 -25.60 -3.63 -19.14
CA THR A 65 -27.02 -3.80 -19.47
C THR A 65 -27.76 -4.43 -18.29
N LYS A 66 -28.96 -3.92 -18.02
CA LYS A 66 -29.88 -4.48 -17.03
C LYS A 66 -31.15 -4.94 -17.75
N TYR A 67 -31.54 -6.18 -17.53
CA TYR A 67 -32.82 -6.68 -18.02
C TYR A 67 -33.98 -6.13 -17.19
N ILE A 68 -34.99 -5.59 -17.86
CA ILE A 68 -36.23 -5.10 -17.24
C ILE A 68 -37.37 -6.03 -17.68
N PRO A 69 -37.90 -6.88 -16.79
CA PRO A 69 -38.94 -7.86 -17.14
C PRO A 69 -40.22 -7.23 -17.69
N VAL A 70 -40.64 -6.07 -17.15
CA VAL A 70 -41.86 -5.36 -17.58
C VAL A 70 -41.77 -4.89 -19.04
N LEU A 71 -40.56 -4.65 -19.54
CA LEU A 71 -40.32 -4.19 -20.91
C LEU A 71 -39.82 -5.31 -21.83
N ASP A 72 -39.52 -6.50 -21.27
CA ASP A 72 -38.84 -7.62 -21.95
C ASP A 72 -37.59 -7.18 -22.73
N LYS A 73 -36.82 -6.25 -22.15
CA LYS A 73 -35.69 -5.60 -22.83
C LYS A 73 -34.49 -5.40 -21.90
N HIS A 74 -33.30 -5.44 -22.49
CA HIS A 74 -32.06 -5.01 -21.86
C HIS A 74 -31.89 -3.50 -22.07
N VAL A 75 -31.81 -2.75 -20.99
CA VAL A 75 -31.57 -1.31 -21.03
C VAL A 75 -30.18 -0.98 -20.50
N VAL A 76 -29.66 0.16 -20.94
CA VAL A 76 -28.33 0.66 -20.56
C VAL A 76 -28.44 2.14 -20.22
N SER A 77 -27.68 2.61 -19.23
CA SER A 77 -27.63 4.04 -18.89
C SER A 77 -26.92 4.80 -19.99
N LYS A 78 -27.50 5.90 -20.47
CA LYS A 78 -26.74 6.84 -21.30
C LYS A 78 -25.71 7.54 -20.42
N VAL A 79 -24.48 7.64 -20.91
CA VAL A 79 -23.39 8.35 -20.24
C VAL A 79 -22.91 9.46 -21.16
N PHE A 80 -22.44 10.55 -20.57
CA PHE A 80 -21.84 11.65 -21.32
C PHE A 80 -20.34 11.40 -21.44
N ASP A 81 -19.86 11.30 -22.69
CA ASP A 81 -18.45 10.98 -22.99
C ASP A 81 -17.49 12.01 -22.39
N GLU A 82 -17.92 13.27 -22.23
CA GLU A 82 -17.14 14.34 -21.60
C GLU A 82 -16.83 14.11 -20.12
N MET A 83 -17.68 13.35 -19.41
CA MET A 83 -17.55 13.12 -17.96
C MET A 83 -16.83 11.82 -17.61
N LEU A 84 -16.86 10.83 -18.52
CA LEU A 84 -16.29 9.50 -18.32
C LEU A 84 -15.60 9.01 -19.61
N PRO A 85 -14.51 9.67 -20.02
CA PRO A 85 -13.91 9.48 -21.35
C PRO A 85 -13.16 8.14 -21.51
N LEU A 86 -12.84 7.45 -20.41
CA LEU A 86 -12.11 6.18 -20.44
C LEU A 86 -13.04 5.01 -20.15
N ALA A 87 -12.87 3.92 -20.90
CA ALA A 87 -13.63 2.70 -20.74
C ALA A 87 -12.69 1.50 -20.63
N HIS A 88 -12.80 0.73 -19.54
CA HIS A 88 -12.14 -0.55 -19.37
C HIS A 88 -13.14 -1.69 -19.60
N VAL A 89 -12.85 -2.59 -20.54
CA VAL A 89 -13.70 -3.74 -20.85
C VAL A 89 -13.12 -4.98 -20.18
N SER A 90 -13.90 -5.59 -19.28
CA SER A 90 -13.49 -6.85 -18.65
C SER A 90 -13.64 -8.00 -19.64
N SER A 91 -12.64 -8.89 -19.72
CA SER A 91 -12.67 -10.05 -20.63
C SER A 91 -13.77 -11.06 -20.31
N ASP A 92 -14.17 -11.19 -19.04
CA ASP A 92 -15.07 -12.25 -18.57
C ASP A 92 -16.55 -11.85 -18.51
N LYS A 93 -16.86 -10.55 -18.60
CA LYS A 93 -18.23 -10.04 -18.44
C LYS A 93 -18.42 -8.88 -19.41
N LYS A 94 -19.58 -8.81 -20.07
CA LYS A 94 -20.05 -7.65 -20.88
C LYS A 94 -20.28 -6.38 -20.02
N ARG A 95 -19.36 -6.10 -19.10
CA ARG A 95 -19.36 -4.98 -18.16
C ARG A 95 -18.21 -4.07 -18.56
N ILE A 96 -18.58 -2.83 -18.85
CA ILE A 96 -17.66 -1.77 -19.20
C ILE A 96 -17.49 -0.94 -17.93
N THR A 97 -16.28 -0.70 -17.48
CA THR A 97 -16.04 0.22 -16.37
C THR A 97 -15.64 1.56 -16.95
N LEU A 98 -16.46 2.57 -16.72
CA LEU A 98 -16.24 3.93 -17.19
C LEU A 98 -15.46 4.70 -16.12
N ILE A 99 -14.43 5.45 -16.50
CA ILE A 99 -13.50 6.10 -15.57
C ILE A 99 -13.50 7.60 -15.85
N ASN A 100 -13.56 8.40 -14.79
CA ASN A 100 -13.35 9.86 -14.87
C ASN A 100 -11.92 10.19 -14.41
N PRO A 101 -10.98 10.44 -15.34
CA PRO A 101 -9.59 10.72 -14.98
C PRO A 101 -9.41 12.04 -14.22
N GLN A 102 -10.29 13.01 -14.45
CA GLN A 102 -10.17 14.35 -13.85
C GLN A 102 -10.63 14.38 -12.38
N ALA A 103 -11.47 13.43 -11.96
CA ALA A 103 -11.92 13.33 -10.58
C ALA A 103 -10.92 12.60 -9.66
N VAL A 104 -9.79 12.15 -10.20
CA VAL A 104 -8.79 11.36 -9.47
C VAL A 104 -7.91 12.29 -8.64
N ASN A 105 -7.75 11.97 -7.35
CA ASN A 105 -6.82 12.70 -6.48
C ASN A 105 -5.39 12.18 -6.67
N LEU A 106 -4.74 12.64 -7.75
CA LEU A 106 -3.37 12.26 -8.09
C LEU A 106 -2.35 12.76 -7.07
N ASP A 107 -2.56 13.92 -6.45
CA ASP A 107 -1.63 14.48 -5.47
C ASP A 107 -1.54 13.63 -4.20
N ALA A 108 -2.68 13.17 -3.68
CA ALA A 108 -2.71 12.28 -2.53
C ALA A 108 -2.11 10.90 -2.86
N TYR A 109 -2.32 10.43 -4.09
CA TYR A 109 -1.70 9.19 -4.58
C TYR A 109 -0.18 9.32 -4.66
N LYS A 110 0.35 10.37 -5.31
CA LYS A 110 1.79 10.65 -5.42
C LYS A 110 2.47 10.71 -4.05
N LYS A 111 1.87 11.39 -3.07
CA LYS A 111 2.41 11.45 -1.70
C LYS A 111 2.48 10.08 -1.03
N LYS A 112 1.46 9.23 -1.21
CA LYS A 112 1.47 7.86 -0.66
C LYS A 112 2.51 6.98 -1.36
N LEU A 113 2.68 7.17 -2.67
CA LEU A 113 3.66 6.45 -3.47
C LEU A 113 5.09 6.81 -3.07
N GLU A 114 5.39 8.10 -2.87
CA GLU A 114 6.67 8.58 -2.38
C GLU A 114 7.00 8.00 -0.99
N GLN A 115 6.01 7.92 -0.10
CA GLN A 115 6.17 7.27 1.21
C GLN A 115 6.44 5.76 1.09
N ALA A 116 5.83 5.09 0.12
CA ALA A 116 6.07 3.67 -0.14
C ALA A 116 7.49 3.45 -0.66
N ILE A 117 7.94 4.23 -1.65
CA ILE A 117 9.32 4.20 -2.18
C ILE A 117 10.34 4.36 -1.05
N LYS A 118 10.19 5.39 -0.21
CA LYS A 118 11.07 5.61 0.95
C LYS A 118 11.06 4.43 1.93
N SER A 119 9.93 3.72 2.05
CA SER A 119 9.85 2.54 2.91
C SER A 119 10.58 1.33 2.32
N TYR A 120 10.49 1.14 0.99
CA TYR A 120 11.21 0.10 0.26
C TYR A 120 12.72 0.33 0.28
N GLU A 121 13.16 1.56 -0.01
CA GLU A 121 14.57 1.95 0.06
C GLU A 121 15.15 1.73 1.47
N ARG A 122 14.46 2.19 2.51
CA ARG A 122 14.91 1.96 3.90
C ARG A 122 15.07 0.48 4.18
N ARG A 123 14.08 -0.34 3.82
CA ARG A 123 14.14 -1.78 4.06
C ARG A 123 15.31 -2.42 3.30
N LEU A 124 15.50 -2.05 2.03
CA LEU A 124 16.60 -2.54 1.21
C LEU A 124 17.96 -2.17 1.80
N ASN A 125 18.14 -0.90 2.18
CA ASN A 125 19.34 -0.42 2.86
C ASN A 125 19.58 -1.21 4.16
N PHE A 126 18.54 -1.47 4.96
CA PHE A 126 18.69 -2.24 6.20
C PHE A 126 19.07 -3.71 5.95
N VAL A 127 18.47 -4.38 4.97
CA VAL A 127 18.78 -5.78 4.62
C VAL A 127 20.23 -5.89 4.18
N ILE A 128 20.68 -4.99 3.30
CA ILE A 128 22.05 -4.98 2.78
C ILE A 128 23.05 -4.57 3.87
N TRP A 129 22.72 -3.55 4.66
CA TRP A 129 23.58 -3.13 5.76
C TRP A 129 23.83 -4.29 6.72
N ARG A 130 22.78 -5.03 7.15
CA ARG A 130 22.92 -6.21 8.02
C ARG A 130 23.79 -7.31 7.40
N ALA A 131 23.72 -7.49 6.09
CA ALA A 131 24.46 -8.50 5.34
C ALA A 131 25.95 -8.19 5.22
N LEU A 132 26.31 -6.91 5.16
CA LEU A 132 27.70 -6.48 5.00
C LEU A 132 28.47 -6.59 6.32
N PRO A 133 29.71 -7.11 6.31
CA PRO A 133 30.61 -7.10 7.46
C PRO A 133 31.09 -5.68 7.75
N GLN A 134 31.57 -5.46 8.99
CA GLN A 134 32.03 -4.14 9.44
C GLN A 134 33.14 -3.56 8.54
N GLU A 135 34.03 -4.42 8.03
CA GLU A 135 35.12 -4.06 7.11
C GLU A 135 34.63 -3.39 5.82
N GLU A 136 33.54 -3.88 5.23
CA GLU A 136 32.93 -3.30 4.03
C GLU A 136 32.15 -2.03 4.38
N ARG A 137 31.50 -1.99 5.55
CA ARG A 137 30.77 -0.81 6.03
C ARG A 137 31.70 0.39 6.28
N ASP A 138 32.88 0.13 6.82
CA ASP A 138 33.88 1.15 7.13
C ASP A 138 34.41 1.85 5.86
N LYS A 139 34.31 1.21 4.69
CA LYS A 139 34.68 1.82 3.40
C LYS A 139 33.77 2.97 3.00
N PHE A 140 32.49 2.92 3.40
CA PHE A 140 31.52 3.95 3.06
C PHE A 140 31.59 5.18 3.97
N LYS A 141 32.27 5.09 5.12
CA LYS A 141 32.40 6.19 6.12
C LYS A 141 31.07 6.83 6.53
N GLU A 142 29.97 6.09 6.40
CA GLU A 142 28.63 6.52 6.81
C GLU A 142 28.29 5.91 8.19
N ASP A 143 27.75 6.73 9.10
CA ASP A 143 27.34 6.29 10.44
C ASP A 143 25.96 5.60 10.44
N GLY A 144 25.50 5.12 9.27
CA GLY A 144 24.15 4.59 9.06
C GLY A 144 24.01 3.70 7.84
N PRO A 145 22.79 3.17 7.58
CA PRO A 145 22.54 2.29 6.45
C PRO A 145 22.80 3.00 5.12
N VAL A 146 23.80 2.53 4.38
CA VAL A 146 24.20 3.08 3.08
C VAL A 146 23.03 3.07 2.10
N GLN A 147 22.89 4.16 1.34
CA GLN A 147 21.85 4.25 0.33
C GLN A 147 22.16 3.33 -0.85
N TYR A 148 21.40 2.24 -0.94
CA TYR A 148 21.62 1.21 -1.94
C TYR A 148 21.59 1.75 -3.36
N MET A 149 20.61 2.59 -3.69
CA MET A 149 20.45 3.12 -5.04
C MET A 149 21.62 4.01 -5.49
N GLN A 150 22.36 4.63 -4.55
CA GLN A 150 23.51 5.48 -4.88
C GLN A 150 24.81 4.67 -5.03
N HIS A 151 24.94 3.58 -4.28
CA HIS A 151 26.14 2.75 -4.23
C HIS A 151 25.92 1.34 -4.80
N LYS A 152 24.92 1.17 -5.69
CA LYS A 152 24.46 -0.14 -6.17
C LYS A 152 25.61 -1.02 -6.66
N GLU A 153 26.49 -0.50 -7.51
CA GLU A 153 27.61 -1.26 -8.08
C GLU A 153 28.59 -1.74 -7.00
N ALA A 154 29.04 -0.83 -6.13
CA ALA A 154 29.97 -1.15 -5.04
C ALA A 154 29.36 -2.14 -4.03
N LEU A 155 28.06 -2.03 -3.74
CA LEU A 155 27.36 -2.92 -2.84
C LEU A 155 27.15 -4.31 -3.46
N LEU A 156 26.82 -4.38 -4.76
CA LEU A 156 26.70 -5.65 -5.47
C LEU A 156 28.04 -6.39 -5.57
N GLU A 157 29.12 -5.67 -5.87
CA GLU A 157 30.47 -6.24 -5.90
C GLU A 157 30.89 -6.76 -4.51
N ALA A 158 30.62 -6.00 -3.45
CA ALA A 158 30.86 -6.46 -2.08
C ALA A 158 30.04 -7.71 -1.73
N LEU A 159 28.76 -7.75 -2.11
CA LEU A 159 27.90 -8.92 -1.87
C LEU A 159 28.35 -10.16 -2.66
N GLU A 160 28.84 -9.97 -3.90
CA GLU A 160 29.38 -11.05 -4.73
C GLU A 160 30.68 -11.62 -4.14
N ASN A 161 31.60 -10.75 -3.70
CA ASN A 161 32.84 -11.15 -3.04
C ASN A 161 32.59 -11.91 -1.72
N LEU A 162 31.49 -11.62 -1.04
CA LEU A 162 31.05 -12.29 0.18
C LEU A 162 30.25 -13.58 -0.09
N GLY A 163 30.02 -13.94 -1.35
CA GLY A 163 29.30 -15.15 -1.73
C GLY A 163 27.78 -15.08 -1.48
N TRP A 164 27.19 -13.88 -1.58
CA TRP A 164 25.77 -13.62 -1.37
C TRP A 164 25.25 -14.08 0.00
N PRO A 165 25.61 -13.38 1.09
CA PRO A 165 25.12 -13.69 2.44
C PRO A 165 23.60 -13.48 2.62
N ILE A 166 22.93 -12.92 1.61
CA ILE A 166 21.49 -12.68 1.54
C ILE A 166 20.90 -13.31 0.29
N SER A 167 19.60 -13.61 0.32
CA SER A 167 18.89 -14.08 -0.84
C SER A 167 18.85 -13.00 -1.92
N TYR A 168 19.41 -13.30 -3.10
CA TYR A 168 19.32 -12.44 -4.28
C TYR A 168 17.87 -12.09 -4.62
N GLU A 169 16.95 -13.05 -4.45
CA GLU A 169 15.52 -12.88 -4.71
C GLU A 169 14.91 -11.80 -3.79
N ASP A 170 15.34 -11.73 -2.52
CA ASP A 170 14.83 -10.73 -1.58
C ASP A 170 15.28 -9.30 -1.92
N VAL A 171 16.42 -9.14 -2.58
CA VAL A 171 16.92 -7.86 -3.11
C VAL A 171 16.15 -7.48 -4.37
N MET A 172 16.05 -8.42 -5.32
CA MET A 172 15.35 -8.21 -6.58
C MET A 172 13.88 -7.81 -6.40
N LEU A 173 13.15 -8.48 -5.50
CA LEU A 173 11.75 -8.14 -5.22
C LEU A 173 11.56 -6.70 -4.72
N LEU A 174 12.51 -6.18 -3.94
CA LEU A 174 12.48 -4.81 -3.46
C LEU A 174 12.87 -3.81 -4.55
N GLU A 175 13.85 -4.15 -5.40
CA GLU A 175 14.20 -3.34 -6.57
C GLU A 175 13.02 -3.21 -7.53
N ASP A 176 12.39 -4.33 -7.89
CA ASP A 176 11.26 -4.37 -8.82
C ASP A 176 10.09 -3.52 -8.31
N GLU A 177 9.78 -3.58 -7.01
CA GLU A 177 8.74 -2.74 -6.41
C GLU A 177 9.12 -1.24 -6.42
N ILE A 178 10.38 -0.87 -6.23
CA ILE A 178 10.83 0.52 -6.33
C ILE A 178 10.75 1.01 -7.78
N LEU A 179 11.15 0.19 -8.75
CA LEU A 179 11.04 0.50 -10.18
C LEU A 179 9.59 0.68 -10.59
N ALA A 180 8.71 -0.27 -10.23
CA ALA A 180 7.28 -0.18 -10.49
C ALA A 180 6.65 1.09 -9.88
N ALA A 181 7.00 1.41 -8.63
CA ALA A 181 6.54 2.62 -7.97
C ALA A 181 7.01 3.89 -8.70
N SER A 182 8.26 3.90 -9.18
CA SER A 182 8.83 5.02 -9.93
C SER A 182 8.13 5.19 -11.28
N THR A 183 7.84 4.09 -11.98
CA THR A 183 7.04 4.11 -13.22
C THR A 183 5.65 4.68 -12.97
N TYR A 184 4.97 4.27 -11.90
CA TYR A 184 3.66 4.80 -11.55
C TYR A 184 3.70 6.30 -11.19
N MET A 185 4.81 6.77 -10.64
CA MET A 185 4.99 8.19 -10.33
C MET A 185 5.18 9.05 -11.58
N GLN A 186 5.79 8.50 -12.64
CA GLN A 186 5.90 9.15 -13.95
C GLN A 186 4.58 9.12 -14.73
N GLN A 187 3.76 8.08 -14.55
CA GLN A 187 2.48 7.91 -15.22
C GLN A 187 1.34 8.74 -14.60
N ALA A 188 1.48 9.16 -13.34
CA ALA A 188 0.51 9.99 -12.61
C ALA A 188 0.86 11.48 -12.69
#